data_AF-A0A942ETT0-F1
#
_entry.id   AF-A0A942ETT0-F1
#
_cell.length_a   1.000
_cell.length_b   1.000
_cell.length_c   1.000
_cell.angle_alpha   90.00
_cell.angle_beta   90.00
_cell.angle_gamma   90.00
#
_symmetry.space_group_name_H-M   'P 1'
#
loop_
_entity.id
_entity.type
_entity.pdbx_description
1 polymer ?
#
loop_
_entity_poly.entity_id
_entity_poly.type
_entity_poly.pdbx_seq_one_letter_code
_entity_poly.pdbx_strand_id
1 'polypeptide(L)'
;MRPQYGIDESMISSDNASLEVREKITSFLFWYRIVTLALVAALTISGITVMALVPLAVAFSYNALVVSSRAKILPILKSHPYLLAIDVALSCYLLSGTGGFASPYYLYAFTTMMIGSFIFAYRGALIFASAQSLVLLWVVHNAGYAIADIVEQGEHLVTDITFYYLTALSFAYLSSLLTALDIANTGRVEVGSELKSATERLAAMLGTSDLSPREQEVLLHALDGKRIEDIARDLEISTNTIKTHLSRSYRKLGVISRDDAILKLVTHGKEAI
;
A
#
# COMPACT_ATOMS: atom_id res chain seq x y z
N MET A 1 -6.96 -14.25 -37.08
CA MET A 1 -6.81 -14.56 -35.65
C MET A 1 -6.86 -13.25 -34.89
N ARG A 2 -7.78 -13.08 -33.92
CA ARG A 2 -7.89 -11.85 -33.12
C ARG A 2 -6.71 -11.79 -32.13
N PRO A 3 -6.02 -10.65 -31.94
CA PRO A 3 -5.01 -10.54 -30.91
C PRO A 3 -5.71 -10.59 -29.55
N GLN A 4 -5.32 -11.58 -28.74
CA GLN A 4 -5.75 -11.71 -27.35
C GLN A 4 -5.04 -10.61 -26.57
N TYR A 5 -5.79 -9.60 -26.12
CA TYR A 5 -5.33 -8.65 -25.10
C TYR A 5 -5.10 -9.44 -23.81
N GLY A 6 -3.91 -10.00 -23.64
CA GLY A 6 -3.47 -10.57 -22.38
C GLY A 6 -3.18 -9.40 -21.44
N ILE A 7 -4.12 -9.07 -20.57
CA ILE A 7 -3.87 -8.18 -19.44
C ILE A 7 -2.68 -8.80 -18.69
N ASP A 8 -1.59 -8.06 -18.57
CA ASP A 8 -0.34 -8.57 -18.00
C ASP A 8 -0.61 -9.03 -16.55
N GLU A 9 -0.50 -10.34 -16.30
CA GLU A 9 -0.73 -10.94 -14.98
C GLU A 9 0.16 -10.30 -13.91
N SER A 10 1.31 -9.73 -14.29
CA SER A 10 2.20 -8.99 -13.39
C SER A 10 1.62 -7.65 -12.92
N MET A 11 0.84 -6.96 -13.77
CA MET A 11 0.15 -5.71 -13.43
C MET A 11 -1.00 -5.98 -12.46
N ILE A 12 -1.80 -7.02 -12.71
CA ILE A 12 -2.86 -7.47 -11.80
C ILE A 12 -2.24 -7.93 -10.46
N SER A 13 -1.09 -8.60 -10.48
CA SER A 13 -0.45 -9.13 -9.27
C SER A 13 0.06 -8.05 -8.31
N SER A 14 0.67 -6.97 -8.81
CA SER A 14 1.27 -5.94 -7.93
C SER A 14 0.23 -4.98 -7.32
N ASP A 15 -0.76 -4.52 -8.10
CA ASP A 15 -1.87 -3.69 -7.60
C ASP A 15 -2.74 -4.49 -6.62
N ASN A 16 -2.95 -5.79 -6.88
CA ASN A 16 -3.67 -6.64 -5.94
C ASN A 16 -2.90 -6.84 -4.63
N ALA A 17 -1.58 -6.96 -4.67
CA ALA A 17 -0.79 -7.25 -3.47
C ALA A 17 -0.87 -6.11 -2.44
N SER A 18 -0.79 -4.85 -2.88
CA SER A 18 -0.87 -3.73 -1.94
C SER A 18 -2.29 -3.42 -1.47
N LEU A 19 -3.28 -3.59 -2.35
CA LEU A 19 -4.68 -3.54 -1.98
C LEU A 19 -5.03 -4.63 -0.97
N GLU A 20 -4.53 -5.85 -1.17
CA GLU A 20 -4.70 -6.99 -0.26
C GLU A 20 -4.04 -6.70 1.09
N VAL A 21 -2.84 -6.12 1.12
CA VAL A 21 -2.18 -5.73 2.38
C VAL A 21 -2.96 -4.64 3.10
N ARG A 22 -3.46 -3.62 2.39
CA ARG A 22 -4.31 -2.56 2.98
C ARG A 22 -5.61 -3.15 3.51
N GLU A 23 -6.24 -4.08 2.80
CA GLU A 23 -7.44 -4.77 3.26
C GLU A 23 -7.17 -5.61 4.51
N LYS A 24 -6.06 -6.37 4.55
CA LYS A 24 -5.63 -7.12 5.73
C LYS A 24 -5.39 -6.21 6.93
N ILE A 25 -4.76 -5.05 6.74
CA ILE A 25 -4.54 -4.09 7.83
C ILE A 25 -5.86 -3.50 8.32
N THR A 26 -6.77 -3.11 7.42
CA THR A 26 -8.09 -2.63 7.85
C THR A 26 -8.86 -3.72 8.60
N SER A 27 -8.81 -4.96 8.13
CA SER A 27 -9.40 -6.12 8.81
C SER A 27 -8.78 -6.36 10.19
N PHE A 28 -7.46 -6.22 10.31
CA PHE A 28 -6.76 -6.28 11.60
C PHE A 28 -7.28 -5.21 12.57
N LEU A 29 -7.50 -3.97 12.11
CA LEU A 29 -8.04 -2.90 12.96
C LEU A 29 -9.46 -3.20 13.45
N PHE A 30 -10.30 -3.83 12.62
CA PHE A 30 -11.62 -4.30 13.05
C PHE A 30 -11.51 -5.43 14.08
N TRP A 31 -10.62 -6.40 13.86
CA TRP A 31 -10.39 -7.48 14.82
C TRP A 31 -9.86 -6.97 16.16
N TYR A 32 -8.92 -6.02 16.14
CA TYR A 32 -8.42 -5.37 17.36
C TYR A 32 -9.56 -4.77 18.19
N ARG A 33 -10.54 -4.15 17.53
CA ARG A 33 -11.73 -3.58 18.18
C ARG A 33 -12.64 -4.64 18.81
N ILE A 34 -12.82 -5.79 18.16
CA ILE A 34 -13.56 -6.94 18.70
C ILE A 34 -12.82 -7.55 19.90
N VAL A 35 -11.52 -7.77 19.77
CA VAL A 35 -10.69 -8.38 20.82
C VAL A 35 -10.66 -7.51 22.07
N THR A 36 -10.48 -6.20 21.91
CA THR A 36 -10.49 -5.26 23.05
C THR A 36 -11.85 -5.27 23.76
N LEU A 37 -12.97 -5.27 23.05
CA LEU A 37 -14.29 -5.42 23.67
C LEU A 37 -14.51 -6.79 24.33
N ALA A 38 -14.03 -7.87 23.72
CA ALA A 38 -14.10 -9.20 24.28
C ALA A 38 -13.30 -9.30 25.59
N LEU A 39 -12.13 -8.65 25.66
CA LEU A 39 -11.35 -8.53 26.88
C LEU A 39 -12.14 -7.80 27.97
N VAL A 40 -12.78 -6.68 27.64
CA VAL A 40 -13.64 -5.97 28.61
C VAL A 40 -14.79 -6.85 29.10
N ALA A 41 -15.46 -7.56 28.20
CA ALA A 41 -16.53 -8.48 28.57
C ALA A 41 -16.03 -9.62 29.48
N ALA A 42 -14.84 -10.17 29.20
CA ALA A 42 -14.23 -11.21 30.04
C ALA A 42 -13.88 -10.69 31.44
N LEU A 43 -13.28 -9.50 31.55
CA LEU A 43 -12.99 -8.84 32.84
C LEU A 43 -14.25 -8.58 33.66
N THR A 44 -15.36 -8.29 32.97
CA THR A 44 -16.67 -8.10 33.60
C THR A 44 -17.22 -9.39 34.17
N ILE A 45 -17.22 -10.47 33.38
CA ILE A 45 -17.74 -11.78 33.80
C ILE A 45 -16.95 -12.30 35.01
N SER A 46 -15.64 -12.04 35.05
CA SER A 46 -14.77 -12.41 36.16
C SER A 46 -14.99 -11.59 37.44
N GLY A 47 -15.83 -10.55 37.42
CA GLY A 47 -16.13 -9.71 38.59
C GLY A 47 -14.99 -8.78 39.02
N ILE A 48 -13.92 -8.68 38.22
CA ILE A 48 -12.71 -7.88 38.52
C ILE A 48 -13.02 -6.38 38.44
N THR A 49 -14.00 -5.99 37.62
CA THR A 49 -14.35 -4.59 37.39
C THR A 49 -15.86 -4.38 37.57
N VAL A 50 -16.24 -3.40 38.40
CA VAL A 50 -17.66 -3.06 38.62
C VAL A 50 -18.15 -2.30 37.39
N MET A 51 -19.03 -2.93 36.63
CA MET A 51 -19.53 -2.40 35.37
C MET A 51 -20.71 -1.45 35.52
N ALA A 52 -20.76 -0.43 34.67
CA ALA A 52 -22.01 0.01 34.09
C ALA A 52 -22.28 -0.84 32.82
N LEU A 53 -23.32 -1.68 32.84
CA LEU A 53 -23.77 -2.50 31.69
C LEU A 53 -24.05 -1.65 30.43
N VAL A 54 -24.40 -0.38 30.65
CA VAL A 54 -24.78 0.57 29.61
C VAL A 54 -23.61 0.91 28.67
N PRO A 55 -22.42 1.36 29.14
CA PRO A 55 -21.21 1.50 28.32
C PRO A 55 -20.88 0.30 27.43
N LEU A 56 -20.97 -0.93 27.96
CA LEU A 56 -20.66 -2.14 27.20
C LEU A 56 -21.67 -2.35 26.07
N ALA A 57 -22.96 -2.23 26.38
CA ALA A 57 -24.03 -2.35 25.40
C ALA A 57 -23.88 -1.30 24.28
N VAL A 58 -23.62 -0.04 24.64
CA VAL A 58 -23.39 1.06 23.68
C VAL A 58 -22.19 0.75 22.79
N ALA A 59 -21.06 0.36 23.37
CA ALA A 59 -19.85 0.05 22.61
C ALA A 59 -20.07 -1.15 21.67
N PHE A 60 -20.76 -2.20 22.13
CA PHE A 60 -21.10 -3.37 21.33
C PHE A 60 -22.05 -3.02 20.19
N SER A 61 -23.13 -2.28 20.45
CA SER A 61 -24.10 -1.86 19.43
C SER A 61 -23.45 -1.00 18.35
N TYR A 62 -22.61 -0.04 18.74
CA TYR A 62 -21.89 0.80 17.79
C TYR A 62 -20.87 -0.01 16.97
N ASN A 63 -20.20 -0.99 17.60
CA ASN A 63 -19.31 -1.92 16.89
C ASN A 63 -20.04 -2.79 15.88
N ALA A 64 -21.16 -3.38 16.28
CA ALA A 64 -21.97 -4.21 15.39
C ALA A 64 -22.44 -3.41 14.17
N LEU A 65 -22.85 -2.15 14.36
CA LEU A 65 -23.24 -1.25 13.27
C LEU A 65 -22.06 -0.98 12.31
N VAL A 66 -20.89 -0.66 12.86
CA VAL A 66 -19.67 -0.37 12.11
C VAL A 66 -19.19 -1.59 11.31
N VAL A 67 -19.22 -2.79 11.90
CA VAL A 67 -18.84 -4.03 11.22
C VAL A 67 -19.86 -4.43 10.16
N SER A 68 -21.15 -4.33 10.45
CA SER A 68 -22.24 -4.66 9.51
C SER A 68 -22.23 -3.74 8.29
N SER A 69 -21.89 -2.46 8.50
CA SER A 69 -21.85 -1.44 7.44
C SER A 69 -20.45 -1.19 6.87
N ARG A 70 -19.45 -2.06 7.15
CA ARG A 70 -18.03 -1.83 6.82
C ARG A 70 -17.78 -1.46 5.35
N ALA A 71 -18.46 -2.14 4.43
CA ALA A 71 -18.31 -1.92 2.99
C ALA A 71 -18.81 -0.53 2.55
N LYS A 72 -19.77 0.05 3.27
CA LYS A 72 -20.33 1.37 3.01
C LYS A 72 -19.58 2.47 3.76
N ILE A 73 -19.11 2.18 4.98
CA ILE A 73 -18.43 3.17 5.84
C ILE A 73 -17.06 3.53 5.31
N LEU A 74 -16.28 2.57 4.78
CA LEU A 74 -14.92 2.83 4.30
C LEU A 74 -14.82 3.97 3.26
N PRO A 75 -15.63 4.01 2.17
CA PRO A 75 -15.58 5.11 1.21
C PRO A 75 -16.12 6.43 1.77
N ILE A 76 -17.09 6.37 2.70
CA ILE A 76 -17.63 7.56 3.36
C ILE A 76 -16.58 8.17 4.31
N LEU A 77 -15.81 7.34 5.01
CA LEU A 77 -14.77 7.78 5.93
C LEU A 77 -13.63 8.53 5.21
N LYS A 78 -13.30 8.11 3.98
CA LYS A 78 -12.33 8.82 3.13
C LYS A 78 -12.83 10.19 2.68
N SER A 79 -14.14 10.36 2.46
CA SER A 79 -14.72 11.63 2.02
C SER A 79 -15.10 12.56 3.18
N HIS A 80 -15.40 12.00 4.35
CA HIS A 80 -15.92 12.74 5.52
C HIS A 80 -15.12 12.36 6.79
N PRO A 81 -13.92 12.93 6.98
CA PRO A 81 -13.01 12.58 8.08
C PRO A 81 -13.59 12.86 9.48
N TYR A 82 -14.55 13.80 9.57
CA TYR A 82 -15.21 14.14 10.83
C TYR A 82 -16.02 12.99 11.43
N LEU A 83 -16.32 11.93 10.67
CA LEU A 83 -17.02 10.76 11.23
C LEU A 83 -16.18 10.05 12.30
N LEU A 84 -14.84 10.15 12.26
CA LEU A 84 -13.98 9.65 13.34
C LEU A 84 -14.14 10.44 14.63
N ALA A 85 -14.71 11.66 14.60
CA ALA A 85 -15.04 12.39 15.82
C ALA A 85 -16.11 11.65 16.65
N ILE A 86 -16.97 10.84 16.01
CA ILE A 86 -17.93 9.97 16.70
C ILE A 86 -17.18 8.90 17.50
N ASP A 87 -16.14 8.30 16.93
CA ASP A 87 -15.29 7.33 17.63
C ASP A 87 -14.55 8.00 18.81
N VAL A 88 -14.05 9.24 18.65
CA VAL A 88 -13.41 9.99 19.75
C VAL A 88 -14.42 10.34 20.85
N ALA A 89 -15.63 10.75 20.49
CA ALA A 89 -16.68 11.04 21.46
C ALA A 89 -17.10 9.79 22.22
N LEU A 90 -17.19 8.64 21.53
CA LEU A 90 -17.46 7.37 22.18
C LEU A 90 -16.33 6.96 23.13
N SER A 91 -15.06 7.08 22.72
CA SER A 91 -13.94 6.77 23.61
C SER A 91 -13.97 7.66 24.85
N CYS A 92 -14.26 8.96 24.69
CA CYS A 92 -14.44 9.89 25.80
C CYS A 92 -15.54 9.41 26.76
N TYR A 93 -16.73 9.10 26.23
CA TYR A 93 -17.86 8.59 27.02
C TYR A 93 -17.51 7.31 27.79
N LEU A 94 -16.83 6.36 27.14
CA LEU A 94 -16.44 5.10 27.76
C LEU A 94 -15.41 5.32 28.87
N LEU A 95 -14.35 6.10 28.61
CA LEU A 95 -13.31 6.39 29.60
C LEU A 95 -13.86 7.17 30.78
N SER A 96 -14.64 8.24 30.53
CA SER A 96 -15.23 9.04 31.61
C SER A 96 -16.21 8.24 32.46
N GLY A 97 -16.99 7.34 31.84
CA GLY A 97 -18.03 6.57 32.52
C GLY A 97 -17.54 5.37 33.31
N THR A 98 -16.25 4.98 33.19
CA THR A 98 -15.75 3.68 33.71
C THR A 98 -14.42 3.76 34.45
N GLY A 99 -14.06 4.93 34.98
CA GLY A 99 -12.89 5.08 35.86
C GLY A 99 -11.64 5.64 35.21
N GLY A 100 -11.75 6.28 34.05
CA GLY A 100 -10.67 7.06 33.44
C GLY A 100 -9.47 6.23 32.99
N PHE A 101 -8.30 6.46 33.60
CA PHE A 101 -7.06 5.77 33.22
C PHE A 101 -7.08 4.28 33.60
N ALA A 102 -7.77 3.91 34.69
CA ALA A 102 -8.00 2.53 35.09
C ALA A 102 -9.18 1.87 34.32
N SER A 103 -9.72 2.55 33.31
CA SER A 103 -10.85 2.04 32.56
C SER A 103 -10.48 0.75 31.80
N PRO A 104 -11.34 -0.29 31.86
CA PRO A 104 -11.19 -1.47 31.00
C PRO A 104 -11.16 -1.14 29.51
N TYR A 105 -11.72 0.02 29.13
CA TYR A 105 -11.83 0.49 27.75
C TYR A 105 -10.60 1.28 27.28
N TYR A 106 -9.52 1.35 28.07
CA TYR A 106 -8.31 2.07 27.70
C TYR A 106 -7.72 1.62 26.35
N LEU A 107 -7.57 0.30 26.15
CA LEU A 107 -7.10 -0.25 24.87
C LEU A 107 -8.07 0.00 23.71
N TYR A 108 -9.37 0.11 24.00
CA TYR A 108 -10.36 0.42 22.97
C TYR A 108 -10.15 1.82 22.38
N ALA A 109 -9.68 2.79 23.18
CA ALA A 109 -9.41 4.16 22.72
C ALA A 109 -8.32 4.26 21.63
N PHE A 110 -7.40 3.28 21.57
CA PHE A 110 -6.38 3.22 20.52
C PHE A 110 -6.99 3.00 19.13
N THR A 111 -8.15 2.37 19.03
CA THR A 111 -8.79 2.02 17.75
C THR A 111 -9.00 3.24 16.85
N THR A 112 -9.57 4.32 17.40
CA THR A 112 -9.86 5.56 16.69
C THR A 112 -8.60 6.18 16.11
N MET A 113 -7.55 6.20 16.94
CA MET A 113 -6.27 6.79 16.59
C MET A 113 -5.54 5.95 15.55
N MET A 114 -5.53 4.62 15.67
CA MET A 114 -4.92 3.72 14.67
C MET A 114 -5.59 3.87 13.30
N ILE A 115 -6.93 3.88 13.26
CA ILE A 115 -7.70 4.07 12.01
C ILE A 115 -7.41 5.45 11.39
N GLY A 116 -7.51 6.51 12.19
CA GLY A 116 -7.23 7.87 11.72
C GLY A 116 -5.80 8.06 11.24
N SER A 117 -4.82 7.48 11.93
CA SER A 117 -3.40 7.52 11.56
C SER A 117 -3.12 6.72 10.28
N PHE A 118 -3.79 5.58 10.11
CA PHE A 118 -3.62 4.77 8.91
C PHE A 118 -4.22 5.43 7.67
N ILE A 119 -5.39 6.06 7.79
CA ILE A 119 -6.08 6.70 6.66
C ILE A 119 -5.43 8.03 6.26
N PHE A 120 -5.06 8.86 7.23
CA PHE A 120 -4.55 10.22 6.98
C PHE A 120 -3.05 10.38 7.25
N ALA A 121 -2.33 9.25 7.36
CA ALA A 121 -0.89 9.19 7.64
C ALA A 121 -0.49 10.08 8.83
N TYR A 122 0.63 10.82 8.71
CA TYR A 122 1.16 11.66 9.78
C TYR A 122 0.20 12.76 10.25
N ARG A 123 -0.62 13.32 9.34
CA ARG A 123 -1.63 14.34 9.71
C ARG A 123 -2.70 13.73 10.62
N GLY A 124 -3.18 12.54 10.26
CA GLY A 124 -4.09 11.77 11.09
C GLY A 124 -3.50 11.44 12.45
N ALA A 125 -2.26 10.95 12.47
CA ALA A 125 -1.58 10.58 13.71
C ALA A 125 -1.52 11.74 14.70
N LEU A 126 -1.07 12.91 14.25
CA LEU A 126 -0.96 14.07 15.13
C LEU A 126 -2.34 14.53 15.63
N ILE A 127 -3.35 14.58 14.76
CA ILE A 127 -4.70 15.05 15.13
C ILE A 127 -5.34 14.09 16.12
N PHE A 128 -5.40 12.79 15.81
CA PHE A 128 -6.13 11.83 16.63
C PHE A 128 -5.38 11.45 17.91
N ALA A 129 -4.04 11.41 17.89
CA ALA A 129 -3.28 11.24 19.14
C ALA A 129 -3.51 12.43 20.06
N SER A 130 -3.41 13.67 19.56
CA SER A 130 -3.67 14.86 20.36
C SER A 130 -5.10 14.89 20.89
N ALA A 131 -6.09 14.53 20.06
CA ALA A 131 -7.48 14.44 20.49
C ALA A 131 -7.67 13.42 21.62
N GLN A 132 -7.07 12.22 21.52
CA GLN A 132 -7.15 11.21 22.57
C GLN A 132 -6.38 11.63 23.84
N SER A 133 -5.23 12.28 23.70
CA SER A 133 -4.49 12.81 24.86
C SER A 133 -5.30 13.88 25.59
N LEU A 134 -6.00 14.77 24.87
CA LEU A 134 -6.89 15.76 25.47
C LEU A 134 -8.09 15.10 26.17
N VAL A 135 -8.67 14.07 25.57
CA VAL A 135 -9.73 13.27 26.22
C VAL A 135 -9.20 12.64 27.50
N LEU A 136 -8.02 12.01 27.49
CA LEU A 136 -7.42 11.41 28.67
C LEU A 136 -7.19 12.45 29.78
N LEU A 137 -6.60 13.59 29.45
CA LEU A 137 -6.38 14.70 30.39
C LEU A 137 -7.69 15.22 30.97
N TRP A 138 -8.71 15.40 30.13
CA TRP A 138 -10.03 15.85 30.56
C TRP A 138 -10.67 14.83 31.50
N VAL A 139 -10.61 13.54 31.18
CA VAL A 139 -11.17 12.47 32.02
C VAL A 139 -10.46 12.39 33.36
N VAL A 140 -9.13 12.45 33.38
CA VAL A 140 -8.31 12.48 34.61
C VAL A 140 -8.69 13.65 35.50
N HIS A 141 -8.81 14.85 34.90
CA HIS A 141 -9.21 16.06 35.62
C HIS A 141 -10.61 15.92 36.25
N ASN A 142 -11.58 15.40 35.50
CA ASN A 142 -12.96 15.22 35.99
C ASN A 142 -13.09 14.10 37.04
N ALA A 143 -12.22 13.10 37.00
CA ALA A 143 -12.18 12.04 38.00
C ALA A 143 -11.57 12.49 39.34
N GLY A 144 -11.11 13.74 39.46
CA GLY A 144 -10.65 14.34 40.71
C GLY A 144 -9.22 13.98 41.09
N TYR A 145 -8.48 13.28 40.23
CA TYR A 145 -7.06 13.02 40.44
C TYR A 145 -6.27 14.29 40.14
N ALA A 146 -5.60 14.87 41.13
CA ALA A 146 -4.62 15.90 40.86
C ALA A 146 -3.42 15.26 40.14
N ILE A 147 -2.75 16.01 39.24
CA ILE A 147 -1.54 15.52 38.55
C ILE A 147 -0.47 15.07 39.56
N ALA A 148 -0.45 15.70 40.75
CA ALA A 148 0.42 15.33 41.86
C ALA A 148 0.13 13.93 42.44
N ASP A 149 -1.15 13.56 42.59
CA ASP A 149 -1.56 12.26 43.15
C ASP A 149 -1.26 11.08 42.21
N ILE A 150 -1.27 11.34 40.90
CA ILE A 150 -0.96 10.35 39.86
C ILE A 150 0.52 10.02 39.85
N VAL A 151 1.38 11.04 40.04
CA VAL A 151 2.83 10.86 40.13
C VAL A 151 3.22 10.07 41.38
N GLU A 152 2.51 10.27 42.51
CA GLU A 152 2.74 9.50 43.74
C GLU A 152 2.31 8.03 43.62
N GLN A 153 1.31 7.70 42.80
CA GLN A 153 0.85 6.32 42.58
C GLN A 153 1.77 5.49 41.66
N GLY A 154 2.84 6.09 41.11
CA GLY A 154 3.75 5.42 40.18
C GLY A 154 3.16 5.21 38.78
N GLU A 155 1.99 5.77 38.52
CA GLU A 155 1.31 5.77 37.22
C GLU A 155 1.83 6.95 36.39
N HIS A 156 2.31 6.67 35.18
CA HIS A 156 2.94 7.69 34.35
C HIS A 156 1.99 8.10 33.22
N LEU A 157 1.13 9.09 33.47
CA LEU A 157 0.30 9.75 32.45
C LEU A 157 1.10 10.15 31.19
N VAL A 158 2.37 10.51 31.38
CA VAL A 158 3.31 10.79 30.28
C VAL A 158 3.55 9.54 29.42
N THR A 159 3.69 8.37 30.03
CA THR A 159 3.86 7.09 29.33
C THR A 159 2.64 6.76 28.48
N ASP A 160 1.42 6.98 29.00
CA ASP A 160 0.17 6.77 28.26
C ASP A 160 0.06 7.68 27.04
N ILE A 161 0.28 8.98 27.24
CA ILE A 161 0.32 9.95 26.15
C ILE A 161 1.42 9.57 25.14
N THR A 162 2.59 9.16 25.61
CA THR A 162 3.69 8.71 24.75
C THR A 162 3.28 7.48 23.95
N PHE A 163 2.59 6.51 24.54
CA PHE A 163 2.07 5.35 23.82
C PHE A 163 1.04 5.75 22.76
N TYR A 164 0.17 6.71 23.03
CA TYR A 164 -0.74 7.23 22.00
C TYR A 164 0.04 7.76 20.79
N TYR A 165 1.00 8.67 21.01
CA TYR A 165 1.80 9.21 19.91
C TYR A 165 2.64 8.12 19.22
N LEU A 166 3.26 7.21 19.97
CA LEU A 166 4.10 6.14 19.42
C LEU A 166 3.29 5.19 18.53
N THR A 167 2.12 4.75 19.00
CA THR A 167 1.23 3.90 18.22
C THR A 167 0.69 4.65 17.00
N ALA A 168 0.27 5.91 17.15
CA ALA A 168 -0.21 6.72 16.02
C ALA A 168 0.86 6.89 14.94
N LEU A 169 2.08 7.26 15.33
CA LEU A 169 3.21 7.43 14.43
C LEU A 169 3.62 6.13 13.77
N SER A 170 3.53 4.99 14.47
CA SER A 170 3.80 3.67 13.90
C SER A 170 2.82 3.34 12.77
N PHE A 171 1.52 3.61 12.97
CA PHE A 171 0.51 3.39 11.93
C PHE A 171 0.60 4.40 10.78
N ALA A 172 0.96 5.65 11.07
CA ALA A 172 1.24 6.64 10.03
C ALA A 172 2.44 6.24 9.17
N TYR A 173 3.53 5.79 9.79
CA TYR A 173 4.71 5.29 9.09
C TYR A 173 4.37 4.08 8.22
N LEU A 174 3.59 3.13 8.74
CA LEU A 174 3.10 1.99 7.97
C LEU A 174 2.30 2.44 6.74
N SER A 175 1.38 3.40 6.90
CA SER A 175 0.59 3.96 5.79
C SER A 175 1.45 4.65 4.73
N SER A 176 2.45 5.43 5.16
CA SER A 176 3.40 6.08 4.26
C SER A 176 4.29 5.08 3.53
N LEU A 177 4.74 4.01 4.19
CA LEU A 177 5.54 2.96 3.57
C LEU A 177 4.74 2.21 2.50
N LEU A 178 3.48 1.86 2.78
CA LEU A 178 2.60 1.24 1.79
C LEU A 178 2.37 2.14 0.59
N THR A 179 2.17 3.44 0.82
CA THR A 179 1.98 4.41 -0.26
C THR A 179 3.25 4.59 -1.10
N ALA A 180 4.43 4.60 -0.47
CA ALA A 180 5.71 4.64 -1.18
C ALA A 180 5.95 3.36 -2.01
N LEU A 181 5.57 2.21 -1.46
CA LEU A 181 5.64 0.93 -2.16
C LEU A 181 4.69 0.88 -3.35
N ASP A 182 3.47 1.40 -3.22
CA ASP A 182 2.49 1.53 -4.31
C ASP A 182 3.10 2.31 -5.48
N ILE A 183 3.64 3.50 -5.21
CA ILE A 183 4.26 4.36 -6.22
C ILE A 183 5.44 3.65 -6.91
N ALA A 184 6.30 2.99 -6.13
CA ALA A 184 7.44 2.27 -6.67
C ALA A 184 7.05 1.07 -7.56
N ASN A 185 5.97 0.36 -7.19
CA ASN A 185 5.46 -0.75 -7.96
C ASN A 185 4.80 -0.28 -9.26
N THR A 186 3.97 0.77 -9.23
CA THR A 186 3.35 1.33 -10.44
C THR A 186 4.40 1.75 -11.47
N GLY A 187 5.48 2.42 -11.05
CA GLY A 187 6.57 2.81 -11.96
C GLY A 187 7.31 1.62 -12.59
N ARG A 188 7.48 0.51 -11.85
CA ARG A 188 8.08 -0.72 -12.39
C ARG A 188 7.18 -1.40 -13.42
N VAL A 189 5.87 -1.42 -13.18
CA VAL A 189 4.90 -1.99 -14.10
C VAL A 189 4.87 -1.20 -15.41
N GLU A 190 4.88 0.13 -15.33
CA GLU A 190 4.90 0.99 -16.51
C GLU A 190 6.13 0.70 -17.39
N VAL A 191 7.33 0.70 -16.80
CA VAL A 191 8.59 0.37 -17.51
C VAL A 191 8.56 -1.05 -18.09
N GLY A 192 8.04 -2.03 -17.35
CA GLY A 192 7.90 -3.40 -17.84
C GLY A 192 6.97 -3.50 -19.05
N SER A 193 5.85 -2.78 -19.01
CA SER A 193 4.88 -2.72 -20.11
C SER A 193 5.43 -2.03 -21.35
N GLU A 194 6.19 -0.94 -21.18
CA GLU A 194 6.88 -0.27 -22.28
C GLU A 194 7.91 -1.19 -22.93
N LEU A 195 8.74 -1.86 -22.13
CA LEU A 195 9.74 -2.79 -22.63
C LEU A 195 9.11 -3.95 -23.41
N LYS A 196 8.02 -4.54 -22.89
CA LYS A 196 7.27 -5.60 -23.56
C LYS A 196 6.65 -5.13 -24.87
N SER A 197 6.06 -3.94 -24.89
CA SER A 197 5.51 -3.37 -26.12
C SER A 197 6.60 -3.10 -27.16
N ALA A 198 7.78 -2.66 -26.74
CA ALA A 198 8.92 -2.44 -27.61
C ALA A 198 9.46 -3.76 -28.19
N THR A 199 9.53 -4.83 -27.40
CA THR A 199 9.95 -6.15 -27.89
C THR A 199 8.93 -6.78 -28.83
N GLU A 200 7.63 -6.64 -28.57
CA GLU A 200 6.56 -7.12 -29.45
C GLU A 200 6.55 -6.37 -30.80
N ARG A 201 6.74 -5.04 -30.78
CA ARG A 201 6.89 -4.23 -32.01
C ARG A 201 8.11 -4.64 -32.80
N LEU A 202 9.24 -4.87 -32.13
CA LEU A 202 10.45 -5.38 -32.76
C LEU A 202 10.20 -6.75 -33.43
N ALA A 203 9.53 -7.66 -32.73
CA ALA A 203 9.19 -8.97 -33.27
C ALA A 203 8.26 -8.89 -34.48
N ALA A 204 7.24 -8.01 -34.45
CA ALA A 204 6.33 -7.80 -35.56
C ALA A 204 7.04 -7.23 -36.79
N MET A 205 7.90 -6.23 -36.61
CA MET A 205 8.67 -5.62 -37.71
C MET A 205 9.61 -6.63 -38.38
N LEU A 206 10.31 -7.43 -37.57
CA LEU A 206 11.17 -8.50 -38.09
C LEU A 206 10.35 -9.58 -38.82
N GLY A 207 9.17 -9.95 -38.31
CA GLY A 207 8.27 -10.90 -38.95
C GLY A 207 7.68 -10.43 -40.29
N THR A 208 7.55 -9.10 -40.49
CA THR A 208 7.09 -8.51 -41.76
C THR A 208 8.22 -8.20 -42.76
N SER A 209 9.47 -8.36 -42.35
CA SER A 209 10.63 -8.03 -43.19
C SER A 209 11.06 -9.22 -44.04
N ASP A 210 11.57 -8.98 -45.26
CA ASP A 210 12.15 -10.00 -46.16
C ASP A 210 13.50 -10.57 -45.65
N LEU A 211 13.76 -10.50 -44.34
CA LEU A 211 14.95 -11.04 -43.70
C LEU A 211 14.87 -12.58 -43.66
N SER A 212 15.97 -13.22 -44.03
CA SER A 212 16.11 -14.66 -43.76
C SER A 212 16.20 -14.91 -42.24
N PRO A 213 15.87 -16.12 -41.76
CA PRO A 213 15.97 -16.45 -40.33
C PRO A 213 17.35 -16.14 -39.74
N ARG A 214 18.43 -16.37 -40.51
CA ARG A 214 19.80 -16.09 -40.07
C ARG A 214 20.15 -14.60 -40.07
N GLU A 215 19.60 -13.83 -41.00
CA GLU A 215 19.73 -12.37 -41.02
C GLU A 215 18.98 -11.70 -39.85
N GLN A 216 17.82 -12.26 -39.47
CA GLN A 216 17.02 -11.82 -38.33
C GLN A 216 17.73 -12.13 -37.00
N GLU A 217 18.26 -13.33 -36.84
CA GLU A 217 18.99 -13.76 -35.63
C GLU A 217 20.25 -12.91 -35.38
N VAL A 218 21.05 -12.67 -36.42
CA VAL A 218 22.24 -11.81 -36.33
C VAL A 218 21.87 -10.36 -36.01
N LEU A 219 20.78 -9.84 -36.60
CA LEU A 219 20.30 -8.49 -36.34
C LEU A 219 19.78 -8.34 -34.90
N LEU A 220 19.04 -9.32 -34.37
CA LEU A 220 18.56 -9.31 -32.99
C LEU A 220 19.72 -9.24 -32.00
N HIS A 221 20.75 -10.06 -32.17
CA HIS A 221 21.94 -10.00 -31.32
C HIS A 221 22.67 -8.66 -31.41
N ALA A 222 22.70 -8.04 -32.60
CA ALA A 222 23.29 -6.72 -32.77
C ALA A 222 22.45 -5.63 -32.10
N LEU A 223 21.13 -5.71 -32.13
CA LEU A 223 20.23 -4.78 -31.43
C LEU A 223 20.35 -4.91 -29.91
N ASP A 224 20.61 -6.12 -29.41
CA ASP A 224 20.80 -6.46 -28.00
C ASP A 224 22.15 -6.01 -27.40
N GLY A 225 22.89 -5.12 -28.07
CA GLY A 225 24.14 -4.59 -27.52
C GLY A 225 25.41 -5.32 -27.95
N LYS A 226 25.31 -6.59 -28.38
CA LYS A 226 26.49 -7.46 -28.53
C LYS A 226 27.48 -6.96 -29.59
N ARG A 227 28.76 -7.21 -29.35
CA ARG A 227 29.84 -6.93 -30.32
C ARG A 227 29.91 -8.02 -31.38
N ILE A 228 30.34 -7.66 -32.58
CA ILE A 228 30.42 -8.59 -33.74
C ILE A 228 31.23 -9.85 -33.39
N GLU A 229 32.30 -9.70 -32.61
CA GLU A 229 33.17 -10.80 -32.18
C GLU A 229 32.46 -11.76 -31.23
N ASP A 230 31.59 -11.25 -30.37
CA ASP A 230 30.81 -12.07 -29.43
C ASP A 230 29.67 -12.79 -30.17
N ILE A 231 29.00 -12.12 -31.11
CA ILE A 231 27.96 -12.76 -31.93
C ILE A 231 28.57 -13.86 -32.82
N ALA A 232 29.76 -13.62 -33.39
CA ALA A 232 30.49 -14.61 -34.17
C ALA A 232 30.82 -15.87 -33.34
N ARG A 233 31.22 -15.68 -32.08
CA ARG A 233 31.50 -16.77 -31.13
C ARG A 233 30.21 -17.53 -30.76
N ASP A 234 29.15 -16.81 -30.42
CA ASP A 234 27.85 -17.40 -30.01
C ASP A 234 27.21 -18.21 -31.14
N LEU A 235 27.37 -17.76 -32.40
CA LEU A 235 26.78 -18.41 -33.57
C LEU A 235 27.73 -19.35 -34.32
N GLU A 236 28.94 -19.56 -33.80
CA GLU A 236 30.02 -20.38 -34.39
C GLU A 236 30.30 -20.08 -35.88
N ILE A 237 30.32 -18.80 -36.25
CA ILE A 237 30.57 -18.35 -37.64
C ILE A 237 31.62 -17.23 -37.69
N SER A 238 32.22 -17.01 -38.86
CA SER A 238 33.23 -15.96 -39.01
C SER A 238 32.64 -14.55 -38.81
N THR A 239 33.44 -13.63 -38.27
CA THR A 239 33.06 -12.20 -38.15
C THR A 239 32.75 -11.57 -39.51
N ASN A 240 33.37 -12.06 -40.59
CA ASN A 240 33.08 -11.61 -41.96
C ASN A 240 31.67 -12.04 -42.42
N THR A 241 31.24 -13.24 -42.01
CA THR A 241 29.89 -13.75 -42.24
C THR A 241 28.85 -12.92 -41.49
N ILE A 242 29.10 -12.56 -40.22
CA ILE A 242 28.25 -11.63 -39.45
C ILE A 242 28.11 -10.28 -40.17
N LYS A 243 29.23 -9.65 -40.57
CA LYS A 243 29.23 -8.37 -41.30
C LYS A 243 28.41 -8.44 -42.59
N THR A 244 28.52 -9.57 -43.30
CA THR A 244 27.74 -9.81 -44.53
C THR A 244 26.25 -9.93 -44.23
N HIS A 245 25.85 -10.69 -43.20
CA HIS A 245 24.46 -10.79 -42.77
C HIS A 245 23.90 -9.43 -42.35
N LEU A 246 24.61 -8.67 -41.50
CA LEU A 246 24.19 -7.33 -41.08
C LEU A 246 24.04 -6.36 -42.26
N SER A 247 25.00 -6.35 -43.20
CA SER A 247 24.92 -5.50 -44.39
C SER A 247 23.69 -5.83 -45.26
N ARG A 248 23.37 -7.12 -45.42
CA ARG A 248 22.15 -7.54 -46.13
C ARG A 248 20.90 -7.18 -45.35
N SER A 249 20.90 -7.34 -44.03
CA SER A 249 19.77 -6.96 -43.17
C SER A 249 19.50 -5.46 -43.24
N TYR A 250 20.53 -4.63 -43.13
CA TYR A 250 20.41 -3.17 -43.23
C TYR A 250 19.90 -2.74 -44.62
N ARG A 251 20.42 -3.34 -45.69
CA ARG A 251 19.93 -3.05 -47.05
C ARG A 251 18.46 -3.42 -47.23
N LYS A 252 18.02 -4.58 -46.73
CA LYS A 252 16.63 -5.03 -46.80
C LYS A 252 15.70 -4.17 -45.95
N LEU A 253 16.19 -3.66 -44.81
CA LEU A 253 15.48 -2.72 -43.96
C LEU A 253 15.55 -1.27 -44.47
N GLY A 254 16.33 -0.97 -45.52
CA GLY A 254 16.51 0.37 -46.04
C GLY A 254 17.17 1.33 -45.04
N VAL A 255 18.12 0.83 -44.26
CA VAL A 255 18.93 1.58 -43.29
C VAL A 255 20.42 1.38 -43.58
N ILE A 256 21.28 2.28 -43.12
CA ILE A 256 22.72 2.26 -43.42
C ILE A 256 23.59 1.95 -42.19
N SER A 257 23.04 2.04 -40.98
CA SER A 257 23.78 1.80 -39.75
C SER A 257 22.93 1.08 -38.70
N ARG A 258 23.60 0.59 -37.66
CA ARG A 258 22.94 0.03 -36.47
C ARG A 258 22.05 1.07 -35.80
N ASP A 259 22.52 2.31 -35.70
CA ASP A 259 21.78 3.40 -35.06
C ASP A 259 20.57 3.80 -35.90
N ASP A 260 20.68 3.79 -37.23
CA ASP A 260 19.53 4.00 -38.13
C ASP A 260 18.53 2.84 -38.08
N ALA A 261 19.02 1.59 -37.94
CA ALA A 261 18.16 0.44 -37.69
C ALA A 261 17.36 0.65 -36.39
N ILE A 262 18.02 1.01 -35.28
CA ILE A 262 17.37 1.31 -34.00
C ILE A 262 16.38 2.46 -34.16
N LEU A 263 16.79 3.56 -34.79
CA LEU A 263 15.96 4.74 -34.99
C LEU A 263 14.73 4.42 -35.83
N LYS A 264 14.87 3.66 -36.92
CA LYS A 264 13.76 3.24 -37.79
C LYS A 264 12.79 2.30 -37.09
N LEU A 265 13.31 1.40 -36.26
CA LEU A 265 12.48 0.54 -35.40
C LEU A 265 11.69 1.37 -34.38
N VAL A 266 12.30 2.41 -33.81
CA VAL A 266 11.64 3.33 -32.86
C VAL A 266 10.63 4.25 -33.56
N THR A 267 10.91 4.73 -34.78
CA THR A 267 10.05 5.69 -35.51
C THR A 267 8.89 5.04 -36.24
N HIS A 268 9.07 3.93 -36.97
CA HIS A 268 7.93 3.21 -37.56
C HIS A 268 7.07 2.51 -36.49
N GLY A 269 7.61 2.25 -35.30
CA GLY A 269 6.83 1.86 -34.13
C GLY A 269 5.82 2.92 -33.65
N LYS A 270 5.91 4.18 -34.11
CA LYS A 270 4.96 5.27 -33.82
C LYS A 270 3.88 5.46 -34.89
N GLU A 271 4.08 5.01 -36.13
CA GLU A 271 3.16 5.24 -37.26
C GLU A 271 2.09 4.15 -37.43
N ALA A 272 2.19 3.04 -36.69
CA ALA A 272 1.20 1.97 -36.65
C ALA A 272 0.14 2.14 -35.53
N ILE A 273 0.03 3.35 -34.95
CA ILE A 273 -0.97 3.75 -33.94
C ILE A 273 -2.05 4.59 -34.60
#